data_AF-A0AA50XHR3-F1
#
_entry.id   AF-A0AA50XHR3-F1
#
_cell.length_a   1.000
_cell.length_b   1.000
_cell.length_c   1.000
_cell.angle_alpha   90.00
_cell.angle_beta   90.00
_cell.angle_gamma   90.00
#
_symmetry.space_group_name_H-M   'P 1'
#
loop_
_entity.id
_entity.type
_entity.pdbx_description
1 polymer ?
#
loop_
_entity_poly.entity_id
_entity_poly.type
_entity_poly.pdbx_seq_one_letter_code
_entity_poly.pdbx_strand_id
1 'polypeptide(L)'
;DKIKQYKVFSEIPPKDKWKYKKRPSADNWSQLKESPLYKGGNTLRPYQLEGLNWLLFSWHNNRNCILADEMGLGKTIQSLTFVNSVWEYGIRGPFLIIAPLSTIPNWQREFEGWTDMNVVVYHGSQQSKSMIQEYEFYFKNGKGEPIKEITKFNVLITTFEIIVTDFQELKSFNWRICVIDEAHRLKNRNC
;
A
#
# COMPACT_ATOMS: atom_id res chain seq x y z
N ASP A 1 -4.39 -17.49 -11.59
CA ASP A 1 -3.50 -18.63 -11.24
C ASP A 1 -2.46 -18.14 -10.24
N LYS A 2 -2.61 -18.52 -8.97
CA LYS A 2 -1.75 -18.03 -7.86
C LYS A 2 -0.28 -18.42 -8.04
N ILE A 3 0.01 -19.51 -8.76
CA ILE A 3 1.38 -19.97 -9.02
C ILE A 3 2.11 -18.98 -9.93
N LYS A 4 1.43 -18.43 -10.94
CA LYS A 4 2.01 -17.40 -11.82
C LYS A 4 2.32 -16.12 -11.06
N GLN A 5 1.40 -15.65 -10.22
CA GLN A 5 1.63 -14.47 -9.38
C GLN A 5 2.80 -14.67 -8.42
N TYR A 6 2.89 -15.83 -7.77
CA TYR A 6 4.00 -16.15 -6.88
C TYR A 6 5.35 -16.09 -7.62
N LYS A 7 5.44 -16.63 -8.83
CA LYS A 7 6.67 -16.56 -9.65
C LYS A 7 7.05 -15.11 -9.94
N VAL A 8 6.10 -14.29 -10.41
CA VAL A 8 6.32 -12.87 -10.69
C VAL A 8 6.82 -12.12 -9.46
N PHE A 9 6.24 -12.35 -8.29
CA PHE A 9 6.64 -11.67 -7.05
C PHE A 9 7.89 -12.25 -6.38
N SER A 10 8.36 -13.41 -6.84
CA SER A 10 9.61 -14.03 -6.36
C SER A 10 10.82 -13.59 -7.20
N GLU A 11 10.59 -13.04 -8.39
CA GLU A 11 11.64 -12.47 -9.22
C GLU A 11 12.13 -11.14 -8.65
N ILE A 12 13.43 -11.09 -8.40
CA ILE A 12 14.09 -9.87 -7.91
C ILE A 12 14.05 -8.84 -9.04
N PRO A 13 13.46 -7.64 -8.82
CA PRO A 13 13.39 -6.65 -9.88
C PRO A 13 14.79 -6.16 -10.27
N PRO A 14 14.96 -5.57 -11.46
CA PRO A 14 16.21 -4.95 -11.88
C PRO A 14 16.70 -3.86 -10.91
N LYS A 15 18.02 -3.73 -10.72
CA LYS A 15 18.65 -2.82 -9.73
C LYS A 15 18.31 -1.33 -9.94
N ASP A 16 18.03 -0.91 -11.15
CA ASP A 16 17.55 0.44 -11.47
C ASP A 16 16.23 0.78 -10.75
N LYS A 17 15.35 -0.21 -10.57
CA LYS A 17 14.09 -0.07 -9.84
C LYS A 17 14.23 -0.11 -8.32
N TRP A 18 15.43 -0.38 -7.80
CA TRP A 18 15.70 -0.36 -6.36
C TRP A 18 15.99 1.06 -5.88
N LYS A 19 16.38 1.95 -6.80
CA LYS A 19 16.72 3.32 -6.46
C LYS A 19 15.50 4.05 -5.93
N TYR A 20 15.73 4.84 -4.89
CA TYR A 20 14.72 5.71 -4.33
C TYR A 20 14.30 6.77 -5.36
N LYS A 21 13.05 6.73 -5.78
CA LYS A 21 12.45 7.81 -6.58
C LYS A 21 11.87 8.87 -5.63
N LYS A 22 12.29 10.12 -5.83
CA LYS A 22 11.74 11.25 -5.06
C LYS A 22 10.31 11.54 -5.50
N ARG A 23 9.50 11.99 -4.55
CA ARG A 23 8.18 12.56 -4.80
C ARG A 23 8.30 13.73 -5.81
N PRO A 24 7.39 13.85 -6.78
CA PRO A 24 7.39 14.95 -7.75
C PRO A 24 7.08 16.29 -7.09
N SER A 25 7.47 17.39 -7.75
CA SER A 25 7.10 18.76 -7.34
C SER A 25 5.63 19.06 -7.59
N ALA A 26 5.13 20.12 -6.94
CA ALA A 26 3.77 20.64 -7.12
C ALA A 26 3.48 20.99 -8.59
N ASP A 27 4.46 21.53 -9.32
CA ASP A 27 4.32 21.95 -10.73
C ASP A 27 4.08 20.79 -11.70
N ASN A 28 4.41 19.56 -11.30
CA ASN A 28 4.18 18.36 -12.11
C ASN A 28 2.75 17.82 -11.95
N TRP A 29 1.95 18.38 -11.05
CA TRP A 29 0.59 17.91 -10.85
C TRP A 29 -0.32 18.38 -11.99
N SER A 30 -1.11 17.46 -12.51
CA SER A 30 -2.18 17.75 -13.47
C SER A 30 -3.42 16.96 -13.10
N GLN A 31 -4.58 17.61 -13.16
CA GLN A 31 -5.86 16.95 -12.91
C GLN A 31 -6.14 15.89 -13.98
N LEU A 32 -6.52 14.69 -13.53
CA LEU A 32 -7.05 13.63 -14.37
C LEU A 32 -8.47 13.99 -14.79
N LYS A 33 -8.71 14.11 -16.10
CA LYS A 33 -10.02 14.41 -16.67
C LYS A 33 -10.93 13.18 -16.71
N GLU A 34 -10.34 12.00 -16.85
CA GLU A 34 -11.04 10.73 -16.96
C GLU A 34 -10.39 9.70 -16.01
N SER A 35 -11.15 8.68 -15.62
CA SER A 35 -10.58 7.61 -14.81
C SER A 35 -9.52 6.86 -15.61
N PRO A 36 -8.33 6.60 -15.02
CA PRO A 36 -7.44 5.57 -15.54
C PRO A 36 -8.16 4.22 -15.62
N LEU A 37 -7.69 3.36 -16.53
CA LEU A 37 -8.13 1.98 -16.60
C LEU A 37 -7.31 1.16 -15.61
N TYR A 38 -7.97 0.59 -14.61
CA TYR A 38 -7.35 -0.28 -13.63
C TYR A 38 -7.47 -1.75 -14.06
N LYS A 39 -6.81 -2.62 -13.31
CA LYS A 39 -6.87 -4.07 -13.54
C LYS A 39 -8.31 -4.56 -13.66
N GLY A 40 -8.53 -5.50 -14.58
CA GLY A 40 -9.86 -6.08 -14.82
C GLY A 40 -10.84 -5.14 -15.54
N GLY A 41 -10.37 -4.02 -16.09
CA GLY A 41 -11.23 -3.04 -16.75
C GLY A 41 -11.96 -2.11 -15.78
N ASN A 42 -11.52 -2.06 -14.51
CA ASN A 42 -12.13 -1.24 -13.49
C ASN A 42 -11.90 0.26 -13.76
N THR A 43 -12.90 1.07 -13.45
CA THR A 43 -12.85 2.54 -13.57
C THR A 43 -13.51 3.19 -12.35
N LEU A 44 -13.06 4.40 -12.02
CA LEU A 44 -13.59 5.21 -10.93
C LEU A 44 -14.89 5.90 -11.37
N ARG A 45 -15.83 6.03 -10.43
CA ARG A 45 -16.97 6.94 -10.58
C ARG A 45 -16.50 8.40 -10.56
N PRO A 46 -17.24 9.36 -11.13
CA PRO A 46 -16.83 10.77 -11.20
C PRO A 46 -16.40 11.37 -9.84
N TYR A 47 -17.21 11.19 -8.79
CA TYR A 47 -16.88 11.68 -7.44
C TYR A 47 -15.66 10.97 -6.82
N GLN A 48 -15.38 9.73 -7.21
CA GLN A 48 -14.18 9.02 -6.76
C GLN A 48 -12.93 9.56 -7.45
N LEU A 49 -13.05 9.91 -8.73
CA LEU A 49 -11.98 10.57 -9.49
C LEU A 49 -11.66 11.95 -8.94
N GLU A 50 -12.67 12.72 -8.51
CA GLU A 50 -12.47 13.99 -7.80
C GLU A 50 -11.69 13.78 -6.50
N GLY A 51 -12.08 12.79 -5.69
CA GLY A 51 -11.34 12.42 -4.47
C GLY A 51 -9.88 12.01 -4.75
N LEU A 52 -9.66 11.20 -5.79
CA LEU A 52 -8.31 10.83 -6.23
C LEU A 52 -7.48 12.04 -6.66
N ASN A 53 -8.06 12.95 -7.47
CA ASN A 53 -7.39 14.17 -7.89
C ASN A 53 -6.98 15.05 -6.70
N TRP A 54 -7.86 15.16 -5.68
CA TRP A 54 -7.55 15.90 -4.46
C TRP A 54 -6.42 15.26 -3.64
N LEU A 55 -6.39 13.93 -3.54
CA LEU A 55 -5.31 13.18 -2.88
C LEU A 55 -3.98 13.39 -3.61
N LEU A 56 -3.98 13.27 -4.94
CA LEU A 56 -2.79 13.49 -5.76
C LEU A 56 -2.29 14.94 -5.66
N PHE A 57 -3.19 15.90 -5.74
CA PHE A 57 -2.86 17.32 -5.56
C PHE A 57 -2.15 17.55 -4.22
N SER A 58 -2.74 17.03 -3.14
CA SER A 58 -2.19 17.16 -1.79
C SER A 58 -0.83 16.48 -1.65
N TRP A 59 -0.68 15.29 -2.24
CA TRP A 59 0.57 14.54 -2.25
C TRP A 59 1.68 15.31 -2.97
N HIS A 60 1.42 15.85 -4.17
CA HIS A 60 2.37 16.72 -4.90
C HIS A 60 2.75 17.97 -4.11
N ASN A 61 1.84 18.48 -3.28
CA ASN A 61 2.07 19.64 -2.42
C ASN A 61 2.68 19.30 -1.04
N ASN A 62 3.12 18.06 -0.83
CA ASN A 62 3.67 17.59 0.44
C ASN A 62 2.72 17.75 1.65
N ARG A 63 1.41 17.63 1.43
CA ARG A 63 0.38 17.72 2.48
C ARG A 63 -0.20 16.35 2.79
N ASN A 64 -0.44 16.10 4.07
CA ASN A 64 -1.19 14.94 4.54
C ASN A 64 -2.69 15.18 4.37
N CYS A 65 -3.46 14.10 4.24
CA CYS A 65 -4.88 14.15 3.94
C CYS A 65 -5.72 13.45 5.01
N ILE A 66 -6.95 13.95 5.20
CA ILE A 66 -8.01 13.26 5.92
C ILE A 66 -9.19 13.17 4.94
N LEU A 67 -9.53 11.96 4.52
CA LEU A 67 -10.74 11.69 3.73
C LEU A 67 -11.91 11.51 4.67
N ALA A 68 -12.76 12.53 4.77
CA ALA A 68 -13.91 12.57 5.69
C ALA A 68 -15.26 12.37 4.99
N ASP A 69 -15.26 11.78 3.78
CA ASP A 69 -16.46 11.48 3.00
C ASP A 69 -17.41 10.52 3.75
N GLU A 70 -18.69 10.54 3.38
CA GLU A 70 -19.69 9.63 3.95
C GLU A 70 -19.31 8.15 3.81
N MET A 71 -19.81 7.33 4.73
CA MET A 71 -19.62 5.88 4.67
C MET A 71 -20.31 5.32 3.42
N GLY A 72 -19.63 4.42 2.70
CA GLY A 72 -20.16 3.83 1.47
C GLY A 72 -19.79 4.55 0.17
N LEU A 73 -19.20 5.75 0.22
CA LEU A 73 -18.71 6.46 -0.99
C LEU A 73 -17.39 5.90 -1.56
N GLY A 74 -16.97 4.71 -1.12
CA GLY A 74 -15.80 4.03 -1.71
C GLY A 74 -14.44 4.68 -1.38
N LYS A 75 -14.27 5.22 -0.17
CA LYS A 75 -12.99 5.72 0.36
C LYS A 75 -11.85 4.72 0.23
N THR A 76 -12.14 3.42 0.37
CA THR A 76 -11.19 2.33 0.14
C THR A 76 -10.64 2.37 -1.28
N ILE A 77 -11.52 2.48 -2.29
CA ILE A 77 -11.13 2.53 -3.70
C ILE A 77 -10.37 3.82 -4.01
N GLN A 78 -10.81 4.98 -3.50
CA GLN A 78 -10.06 6.24 -3.67
C GLN A 78 -8.65 6.14 -3.08
N SER A 79 -8.52 5.56 -1.88
CA SER A 79 -7.23 5.41 -1.19
C SER A 79 -6.29 4.42 -1.88
N LEU A 80 -6.79 3.27 -2.33
CA LEU A 80 -5.97 2.29 -3.04
C LEU A 80 -5.54 2.78 -4.42
N THR A 81 -6.42 3.51 -5.13
CA THR A 81 -6.09 4.07 -6.45
C THR A 81 -5.11 5.23 -6.35
N PHE A 82 -5.15 5.97 -5.24
CA PHE A 82 -4.09 6.91 -4.89
C PHE A 82 -2.73 6.20 -4.68
N VAL A 83 -2.69 5.13 -3.89
CA VAL A 83 -1.47 4.32 -3.71
C VAL A 83 -0.99 3.75 -5.06
N ASN A 84 -1.90 3.25 -5.89
CA ASN A 84 -1.59 2.75 -7.22
C ASN A 84 -0.97 3.84 -8.11
N SER A 85 -1.50 5.06 -8.06
CA SER A 85 -0.96 6.19 -8.84
C SER A 85 0.48 6.53 -8.43
N VAL A 86 0.80 6.44 -7.13
CA VAL A 86 2.17 6.63 -6.64
C VAL A 86 3.09 5.47 -7.06
N TRP A 87 2.55 4.25 -7.10
CA TRP A 87 3.25 3.07 -7.61
C TRP A 87 3.58 3.17 -9.11
N GLU A 88 2.60 3.57 -9.92
CA GLU A 88 2.75 3.82 -11.38
C GLU A 88 3.72 4.97 -11.68
N TYR A 89 3.74 6.01 -10.83
CA TYR A 89 4.78 7.03 -10.90
C TYR A 89 6.20 6.43 -10.72
N GLY A 90 6.33 5.22 -10.15
CA GLY A 90 7.58 4.50 -10.00
C GLY A 90 8.12 4.47 -8.58
N ILE A 91 7.33 4.92 -7.58
CA ILE A 91 7.67 4.71 -6.18
C ILE A 91 7.11 3.35 -5.76
N ARG A 92 7.98 2.35 -5.67
CA ARG A 92 7.57 0.95 -5.47
C ARG A 92 6.92 0.65 -4.10
N GLY A 93 7.12 1.50 -3.10
CA GLY A 93 6.73 1.27 -1.71
C GLY A 93 7.93 1.24 -0.76
N PRO A 94 7.81 0.62 0.43
CA PRO A 94 6.63 -0.09 0.92
C PRO A 94 5.48 0.86 1.34
N PHE A 95 4.24 0.41 1.18
CA PHE A 95 3.02 1.12 1.57
C PHE A 95 2.32 0.38 2.71
N LEU A 96 1.90 1.12 3.74
CA LEU A 96 1.26 0.57 4.92
C LEU A 96 -0.23 0.89 4.91
N ILE A 97 -1.07 -0.14 5.10
CA ILE A 97 -2.51 0.00 5.30
C ILE A 97 -2.82 -0.53 6.70
N ILE A 98 -3.31 0.34 7.57
CA ILE A 98 -3.75 0.00 8.92
C ILE A 98 -5.28 0.03 8.91
N ALA A 99 -5.91 -1.10 9.19
CA ALA A 99 -7.36 -1.21 9.15
C ALA A 99 -7.91 -2.13 10.26
N PRO A 100 -9.18 -1.98 10.66
CA PRO A 100 -9.85 -2.95 11.51
C PRO A 100 -9.76 -4.37 10.94
N LEU A 101 -9.64 -5.38 11.81
CA LEU A 101 -9.54 -6.78 11.37
C LEU A 101 -10.69 -7.21 10.45
N SER A 102 -11.90 -6.68 10.70
CA SER A 102 -13.09 -6.95 9.90
C SER A 102 -13.00 -6.42 8.45
N THR A 103 -12.22 -5.38 8.19
CA THR A 103 -12.09 -4.77 6.85
C THR A 103 -10.85 -5.25 6.10
N ILE A 104 -9.91 -5.95 6.74
CA ILE A 104 -8.71 -6.51 6.10
C ILE A 104 -9.04 -7.36 4.85
N PRO A 105 -10.00 -8.33 4.90
CA PRO A 105 -10.31 -9.14 3.73
C PRO A 105 -10.84 -8.30 2.55
N ASN A 106 -11.53 -7.21 2.86
CA ASN A 106 -12.01 -6.27 1.85
C ASN A 106 -10.84 -5.52 1.22
N TRP A 107 -9.97 -4.91 2.04
CA TRP A 107 -8.77 -4.22 1.57
C TRP A 107 -7.88 -5.12 0.68
N GLN A 108 -7.63 -6.35 1.11
CA GLN A 108 -6.86 -7.31 0.32
C GLN A 108 -7.52 -7.59 -1.04
N ARG A 109 -8.82 -7.90 -1.04
CA ARG A 109 -9.57 -8.19 -2.27
C ARG A 109 -9.54 -7.01 -3.25
N GLU A 110 -9.77 -5.79 -2.76
CA GLU A 110 -9.78 -4.61 -3.62
C GLU A 110 -8.37 -4.31 -4.17
N PHE A 111 -7.31 -4.38 -3.36
CA PHE A 111 -5.96 -4.20 -3.90
C PHE A 111 -5.60 -5.25 -4.96
N GLU A 112 -5.88 -6.53 -4.71
CA GLU A 112 -5.61 -7.62 -5.66
C GLU A 112 -6.44 -7.51 -6.95
N GLY A 113 -7.67 -7.00 -6.84
CA GLY A 113 -8.61 -6.84 -7.96
C GLY A 113 -8.35 -5.59 -8.80
N TRP A 114 -7.86 -4.51 -8.20
CA TRP A 114 -7.64 -3.23 -8.89
C TRP A 114 -6.19 -2.98 -9.31
N THR A 115 -5.22 -3.71 -8.74
CA THR A 115 -3.79 -3.45 -8.94
C THR A 115 -3.00 -4.73 -9.18
N ASP A 116 -1.78 -4.58 -9.71
CA ASP A 116 -0.81 -5.67 -9.87
C ASP A 116 0.30 -5.65 -8.80
N MET A 117 0.08 -4.89 -7.72
CA MET A 117 0.99 -4.84 -6.58
C MET A 117 1.01 -6.16 -5.80
N ASN A 118 2.17 -6.49 -5.23
CA ASN A 118 2.29 -7.57 -4.26
C ASN A 118 1.75 -7.11 -2.89
N VAL A 119 0.62 -7.67 -2.48
CA VAL A 119 -0.10 -7.32 -1.26
C VAL A 119 0.07 -8.44 -0.24
N VAL A 120 0.54 -8.08 0.95
CA VAL A 120 0.73 -9.03 2.06
C VAL A 120 -0.11 -8.60 3.25
N VAL A 121 -0.91 -9.53 3.76
CA VAL A 121 -1.65 -9.35 5.02
C VAL A 121 -0.78 -9.82 6.17
N TYR A 122 -0.45 -8.91 7.08
CA TYR A 122 0.36 -9.17 8.25
C TYR A 122 -0.52 -9.20 9.51
N HIS A 123 -1.02 -10.40 9.82
CA HIS A 123 -1.86 -10.67 10.97
C HIS A 123 -1.80 -12.17 11.31
N GLY A 124 -2.25 -12.55 12.50
CA GLY A 124 -2.35 -13.94 12.94
C GLY A 124 -1.45 -14.28 14.12
N SER A 125 -1.19 -15.58 14.32
CA SER A 125 -0.36 -16.07 15.41
C SER A 125 1.11 -15.65 15.22
N GLN A 126 1.91 -15.75 16.29
CA GLN A 126 3.35 -15.48 16.19
C GLN A 126 4.03 -16.36 15.12
N GLN A 127 3.61 -17.61 14.98
CA GLN A 127 4.14 -18.53 13.97
C GLN A 127 3.81 -18.04 12.55
N SER A 128 2.55 -17.65 12.29
CA SER A 128 2.14 -17.07 11.00
C SER A 128 2.95 -15.82 10.67
N LYS A 129 3.13 -14.92 11.65
CA LYS A 129 3.91 -13.70 11.48
C LYS A 129 5.37 -13.99 11.17
N SER A 130 6.01 -14.91 11.90
CA SER A 130 7.39 -15.33 11.63
C SER A 130 7.55 -15.89 10.20
N MET A 131 6.59 -16.68 9.71
CA MET A 131 6.60 -17.14 8.32
C MET A 131 6.50 -15.98 7.33
N ILE A 132 5.62 -15.02 7.55
CA ILE A 132 5.49 -13.84 6.67
C ILE A 132 6.79 -13.04 6.66
N GLN A 133 7.41 -12.81 7.83
CA GLN A 133 8.69 -12.11 7.93
C GLN A 133 9.81 -12.83 7.16
N GLU A 134 9.86 -14.16 7.26
CA GLU A 134 10.91 -14.96 6.63
C GLU A 134 10.78 -15.03 5.10
N TYR A 135 9.56 -15.10 4.58
CA TYR A 135 9.31 -15.44 3.16
C TYR A 135 8.75 -14.28 2.33
N GLU A 136 8.14 -13.27 2.94
CA GLU A 136 7.43 -12.20 2.23
C GLU A 136 8.00 -10.80 2.41
N PHE A 137 8.84 -10.55 3.43
CA PHE A 137 9.36 -9.20 3.69
C PHE A 137 10.47 -8.79 2.72
N TYR A 138 11.43 -9.68 2.49
CA TYR A 138 12.63 -9.40 1.71
C TYR A 138 12.87 -10.49 0.68
N PHE A 139 13.47 -10.11 -0.45
CA PHE A 139 14.05 -11.08 -1.36
C PHE A 139 15.26 -11.75 -0.71
N LYS A 140 15.54 -13.00 -1.08
CA LYS A 140 16.74 -13.73 -0.65
C LYS A 140 17.76 -13.77 -1.79
N ASN A 141 19.04 -13.57 -1.47
CA ASN A 141 20.12 -13.73 -2.44
C ASN A 141 20.39 -15.23 -2.73
N GLY A 142 21.35 -15.54 -3.61
CA GLY A 142 21.71 -16.93 -3.93
C GLY A 142 22.24 -17.75 -2.74
N LYS A 143 22.55 -17.12 -1.59
CA LYS A 143 22.94 -17.77 -0.34
C LYS A 143 21.79 -17.91 0.66
N GLY A 144 20.59 -17.46 0.31
CA GLY A 144 19.42 -17.48 1.19
C GLY A 144 19.33 -16.30 2.17
N GLU A 145 20.23 -15.32 2.08
CA GLU A 145 20.25 -14.17 2.99
C GLU A 145 19.31 -13.05 2.50
N PRO A 146 18.64 -12.32 3.41
CA PRO A 146 17.71 -11.25 3.02
C PRO A 146 18.43 -10.02 2.46
N ILE A 147 17.94 -9.54 1.31
CA ILE A 147 18.38 -8.29 0.67
C ILE A 147 17.54 -7.14 1.24
N LYS A 148 18.10 -6.40 2.21
CA LYS A 148 17.36 -5.36 2.96
C LYS A 148 17.15 -4.06 2.19
N GLU A 149 17.84 -3.89 1.07
CA GLU A 149 17.74 -2.72 0.20
C GLU A 149 16.39 -2.64 -0.52
N ILE A 150 15.65 -3.75 -0.62
CA ILE A 150 14.37 -3.82 -1.31
C ILE A 150 13.40 -4.78 -0.65
N THR A 151 12.19 -4.28 -0.35
CA THR A 151 11.09 -5.11 0.15
C THR A 151 10.55 -6.01 -0.94
N LYS A 152 10.15 -7.23 -0.62
CA LYS A 152 9.47 -8.11 -1.60
C LYS A 152 8.02 -7.69 -1.82
N PHE A 153 7.28 -7.37 -0.76
CA PHE A 153 5.95 -6.79 -0.88
C PHE A 153 5.98 -5.32 -1.31
N ASN A 154 4.86 -4.87 -1.90
CA ASN A 154 4.56 -3.46 -2.18
C ASN A 154 3.66 -2.87 -1.09
N VAL A 155 2.60 -3.60 -0.73
CA VAL A 155 1.58 -3.17 0.24
C VAL A 155 1.55 -4.16 1.41
N LEU A 156 1.64 -3.64 2.64
CA LEU A 156 1.40 -4.41 3.86
C LEU A 156 0.09 -3.96 4.49
N ILE A 157 -0.85 -4.89 4.68
CA ILE A 157 -2.12 -4.65 5.35
C ILE A 157 -2.06 -5.26 6.75
N THR A 158 -2.35 -4.49 7.78
CA THR A 158 -2.30 -4.96 9.16
C THR A 158 -3.33 -4.24 10.04
N THR A 159 -3.40 -4.63 11.32
CA THR A 159 -4.31 -4.00 12.29
C THR A 159 -3.57 -3.05 13.22
N PHE A 160 -4.32 -2.21 13.92
CA PHE A 160 -3.78 -1.31 14.94
C PHE A 160 -3.02 -2.07 16.03
N GLU A 161 -3.57 -3.19 16.47
CA GLU A 161 -3.00 -4.00 17.54
C GLU A 161 -1.63 -4.59 17.13
N ILE A 162 -1.49 -5.04 15.88
CA ILE A 162 -0.22 -5.56 15.37
C ILE A 162 0.84 -4.46 15.23
N ILE A 163 0.45 -3.24 14.85
CA ILE A 163 1.38 -2.09 14.80
C ILE A 163 2.03 -1.84 16.15
N VAL A 164 1.25 -1.99 17.23
CA VAL A 164 1.72 -1.78 18.60
C VAL A 164 2.60 -2.94 19.06
N THR A 165 2.19 -4.19 18.82
CA THR A 165 2.95 -5.37 19.28
C THR A 165 4.25 -5.58 18.52
N ASP A 166 4.28 -5.29 17.22
CA ASP A 166 5.39 -5.59 16.31
C ASP A 166 6.06 -4.30 15.79
N PHE A 167 6.02 -3.25 16.61
CA PHE A 167 6.51 -1.92 16.25
C PHE A 167 7.99 -1.93 15.84
N GLN A 168 8.83 -2.73 16.51
CA GLN A 168 10.27 -2.75 16.26
C GLN A 168 10.60 -3.26 14.85
N GLU A 169 9.91 -4.32 14.43
CA GLU A 169 10.03 -4.90 13.09
C GLU A 169 9.51 -3.93 12.04
N LEU A 170 8.31 -3.38 12.26
CA LEU A 170 7.65 -2.53 11.27
C LEU A 170 8.28 -1.13 11.15
N LYS A 171 8.93 -0.61 12.21
CA LYS A 171 9.67 0.66 12.18
C LYS A 171 10.90 0.59 11.26
N SER A 172 11.45 -0.60 11.02
CA SER A 172 12.64 -0.77 10.18
C SER A 172 12.42 -0.39 8.71
N PHE A 173 11.17 -0.36 8.25
CA PHE A 173 10.81 -0.01 6.89
C PHE A 173 10.69 1.50 6.70
N ASN A 174 11.23 2.01 5.59
CA ASN A 174 11.03 3.39 5.16
C ASN A 174 9.70 3.52 4.38
N TRP A 175 8.59 3.49 5.10
CA TRP A 175 7.23 3.59 4.56
C TRP A 175 7.04 4.83 3.69
N ARG A 176 6.46 4.66 2.51
CA ARG A 176 6.22 5.75 1.54
C ARG A 176 4.87 6.41 1.72
N ILE A 177 3.87 5.61 2.08
CA ILE A 177 2.50 6.03 2.36
C ILE A 177 2.00 5.16 3.52
N CYS A 178 1.28 5.79 4.45
CA CYS A 178 0.48 5.11 5.45
C CYS A 178 -0.98 5.54 5.26
N VAL A 179 -1.87 4.57 5.05
CA VAL A 179 -3.32 4.76 5.02
C VAL A 179 -3.89 4.16 6.28
N ILE A 180 -4.69 4.93 7.01
CA ILE A 180 -5.33 4.49 8.25
C ILE A 180 -6.84 4.51 8.03
N ASP A 181 -7.43 3.33 7.99
CA ASP A 181 -8.87 3.14 7.93
C ASP A 181 -9.48 3.27 9.33
N GLU A 182 -10.68 3.86 9.43
CA GLU A 182 -11.33 4.16 10.70
C GLU A 182 -10.43 4.91 11.70
N ALA A 183 -9.73 5.95 11.20
CA ALA A 183 -8.73 6.73 11.94
C ALA A 183 -9.25 7.42 13.22
N HIS A 184 -10.57 7.43 13.47
CA HIS A 184 -11.14 7.88 14.73
C HIS A 184 -10.58 7.10 15.94
N ARG A 185 -10.09 5.87 15.74
CA ARG A 185 -9.40 5.05 16.75
C ARG A 185 -8.14 5.71 17.32
N LEU A 186 -7.48 6.60 16.56
CA LEU A 186 -6.26 7.31 16.99
C LEU A 186 -6.50 8.30 18.14
N LYS A 187 -7.76 8.62 18.46
CA LYS A 187 -8.09 9.54 19.57
C LYS A 187 -7.72 8.96 20.94
N ASN A 188 -7.66 7.64 21.06
CA ASN A 188 -7.30 6.99 22.31
C ASN A 188 -5.78 7.00 22.48
N ARG A 189 -5.27 7.86 23.37
CA ARG A 189 -3.85 7.96 23.74
C ARG A 189 -3.23 6.67 24.30
N ASN A 190 -4.08 5.68 24.62
CA ASN A 190 -3.68 4.36 25.14
C ASN A 190 -3.74 3.25 24.09
N CYS A 191 -4.00 3.59 22.82
CA CYS A 191 -3.84 2.65 21.70
C CYS A 191 -2.39 2.54 21.28
#